data_AF-A0A2T3BAL1-F1
#
_entry.id   AF-A0A2T3BAL1-F1
#
_cell.length_a   1.000
_cell.length_b   1.000
_cell.length_c   1.000
_cell.angle_alpha   90.00
_cell.angle_beta   90.00
_cell.angle_gamma   90.00
#
_symmetry.space_group_name_H-M   'P 1'
#
loop_
_entity.id
_entity.type
_entity.pdbx_description
1 polymer ?
#
loop_
_entity_poly.entity_id
_entity_poly.type
_entity_poly.pdbx_seq_one_letter_code
_entity_poly.pdbx_strand_id
1 'polypeptide(L)'
;SPSPPPPPPTAATPGPRAAAFIQLYHSALSNTLRSISYETFSACFPSIAARAGPALSHMHSAFVARLSSFAIEEFEAILRERDVVRGLNRLEDVIGEARRRKRDAEEKGEGRGGEEEIPPHMLPAERVRDAHLKQVLAAQQGQLNAKLQNAQILNEGLVEKLKEQRKEIEGLVGLLEGVVRDLE
;
A
#
# COMPACT_ATOMS: atom_id res chain seq x y z
N SER A 1 0.51 21.69 -28.22
CA SER A 1 0.81 21.52 -26.79
C SER A 1 0.18 20.21 -26.35
N PRO A 2 0.94 19.16 -26.01
CA PRO A 2 0.35 17.91 -25.52
C PRO A 2 -0.18 18.11 -24.10
N SER A 3 -1.36 17.55 -23.83
CA SER A 3 -2.00 17.61 -22.51
C SER A 3 -1.11 17.00 -21.43
N PRO A 4 -1.10 17.57 -20.21
CA PRO A 4 -0.33 17.01 -19.10
C PRO A 4 -0.82 15.60 -18.76
N PRO A 5 0.09 14.69 -18.35
CA PRO A 5 -0.28 13.34 -17.95
C PRO A 5 -1.25 13.39 -16.75
N PRO A 6 -2.22 12.46 -16.68
CA PRO A 6 -3.19 12.44 -15.59
C PRO A 6 -2.49 12.26 -14.24
N PRO A 7 -3.02 12.90 -13.18
CA PRO A 7 -2.45 12.78 -11.84
C PRO A 7 -2.46 11.31 -11.38
N PRO A 8 -1.46 10.88 -10.59
CA PRO A 8 -1.39 9.52 -10.11
C PRO A 8 -2.66 9.17 -9.31
N PRO A 9 -3.21 7.95 -9.48
CA PRO A 9 -4.42 7.53 -8.80
C PRO A 9 -4.21 7.62 -7.28
N THR A 10 -5.06 8.39 -6.61
CA THR A 10 -5.05 8.49 -5.15
C THR A 10 -5.69 7.25 -4.56
N ALA A 11 -5.40 6.94 -3.30
CA ALA A 11 -5.96 5.76 -2.61
C ALA A 11 -7.51 5.75 -2.55
N ALA A 12 -8.15 6.91 -2.76
CA ALA A 12 -9.60 7.09 -2.84
C ALA A 12 -10.18 6.83 -4.24
N THR A 13 -9.36 6.79 -5.29
CA THR A 13 -9.82 6.47 -6.65
C THR A 13 -10.13 4.96 -6.72
N PRO A 14 -11.31 4.55 -7.22
CA PRO A 14 -11.63 3.13 -7.36
C PRO A 14 -10.65 2.40 -8.27
N GLY A 15 -9.92 1.43 -7.72
CA GLY A 15 -9.14 0.46 -8.49
C GLY A 15 -10.04 -0.59 -9.18
N PRO A 16 -9.45 -1.57 -9.89
CA PRO A 16 -10.21 -2.50 -10.73
C PRO A 16 -11.24 -3.32 -9.93
N ARG A 17 -10.85 -3.81 -8.74
CA ARG A 17 -11.75 -4.56 -7.86
C ARG A 17 -12.84 -3.67 -7.24
N ALA A 18 -12.49 -2.45 -6.83
CA ALA A 18 -13.45 -1.51 -6.27
C ALA A 18 -14.49 -1.09 -7.34
N ALA A 19 -14.05 -0.82 -8.57
CA ALA A 19 -14.93 -0.52 -9.69
C ALA A 19 -15.86 -1.70 -10.02
N ALA A 20 -15.33 -2.93 -10.06
CA ALA A 20 -16.14 -4.13 -10.27
C ALA A 20 -17.18 -4.33 -9.16
N PHE A 21 -16.80 -4.11 -7.89
CA PHE A 21 -17.73 -4.17 -6.76
C PHE A 21 -18.85 -3.14 -6.90
N ILE A 22 -18.51 -1.90 -7.29
CA ILE A 22 -19.48 -0.83 -7.50
C ILE A 22 -20.47 -1.18 -8.61
N GLN A 23 -19.96 -1.63 -9.75
CA GLN A 23 -20.80 -2.06 -10.87
C GLN A 23 -21.71 -3.23 -10.49
N LEU A 24 -21.20 -4.18 -9.71
CA LEU A 24 -21.96 -5.35 -9.27
C LEU A 24 -23.16 -4.96 -8.40
N TYR A 25 -22.98 -4.12 -7.37
CA TYR A 25 -24.12 -3.77 -6.51
C TYR A 25 -25.15 -2.90 -7.25
N HIS A 26 -24.72 -1.97 -8.12
CA HIS A 26 -25.66 -1.20 -8.95
C HIS A 26 -26.47 -2.11 -9.87
N SER A 27 -25.81 -3.09 -10.49
CA SER A 27 -26.48 -4.06 -11.36
C SER A 27 -27.44 -4.95 -10.59
N ALA A 28 -27.04 -5.43 -9.41
CA ALA A 28 -27.88 -6.22 -8.53
C ALA A 28 -29.12 -5.45 -8.08
N LEU A 29 -28.95 -4.21 -7.59
CA LEU A 29 -30.04 -3.33 -7.20
C LEU A 29 -31.02 -3.07 -8.35
N SER A 30 -30.49 -2.74 -9.53
CA SER A 30 -31.30 -2.52 -10.73
C SER A 30 -32.14 -3.76 -11.09
N ASN A 31 -31.54 -4.94 -11.03
CA ASN A 31 -32.24 -6.19 -11.30
C ASN A 31 -33.29 -6.53 -10.23
N THR A 32 -33.01 -6.27 -8.95
CA THR A 32 -33.98 -6.44 -7.87
C THR A 32 -35.16 -5.48 -8.03
N LEU A 33 -34.93 -4.22 -8.43
CA LEU A 33 -36.02 -3.27 -8.64
C LEU A 33 -36.86 -3.61 -9.88
N ARG A 34 -36.25 -4.18 -10.92
CA ARG A 34 -36.98 -4.66 -12.11
C ARG A 34 -37.94 -5.81 -11.80
N SER A 35 -37.66 -6.63 -10.79
CA SER A 35 -38.59 -7.70 -10.40
C SER A 35 -39.89 -7.15 -9.80
N ILE A 36 -39.87 -5.92 -9.28
CA ILE A 36 -41.05 -5.18 -8.84
C ILE A 36 -41.72 -4.53 -10.06
N SER A 37 -42.16 -5.36 -11.01
CA SER A 37 -42.85 -4.89 -12.21
C SER A 37 -44.22 -4.28 -11.87
N TYR A 38 -44.69 -3.35 -12.69
CA TYR A 38 -46.02 -2.76 -12.51
C TYR A 38 -47.14 -3.82 -12.62
N GLU A 39 -46.94 -4.86 -13.45
CA GLU A 39 -47.89 -5.95 -13.61
C GLU A 39 -48.06 -6.74 -12.30
N THR A 40 -46.95 -7.20 -11.71
CA THR A 40 -46.96 -7.89 -10.41
C THR A 40 -47.51 -6.99 -9.30
N PHE A 41 -47.16 -5.70 -9.33
CA PHE A 41 -47.60 -4.74 -8.33
C PHE A 41 -49.11 -4.45 -8.42
N SER A 42 -49.63 -4.20 -9.62
CA SER A 42 -51.05 -3.87 -9.82
C SER A 42 -51.98 -5.07 -9.59
N ALA A 43 -51.50 -6.29 -9.82
CA ALA A 43 -52.23 -7.53 -9.48
C ALA A 43 -52.58 -7.62 -7.98
N CYS A 44 -51.78 -7.03 -7.10
CA CYS A 44 -52.06 -6.95 -5.65
C CYS A 44 -53.10 -5.88 -5.29
N PHE A 45 -53.42 -4.95 -6.19
CA PHE A 45 -54.37 -3.85 -5.97
C PHE A 45 -55.44 -3.77 -7.08
N PRO A 46 -56.20 -4.85 -7.33
CA PRO A 46 -57.07 -4.96 -8.52
C PRO A 46 -58.20 -3.91 -8.53
N SER A 47 -58.74 -3.55 -7.37
CA SER A 47 -59.79 -2.53 -7.25
C SER A 47 -59.30 -1.12 -7.58
N ILE A 48 -58.07 -0.78 -7.16
CA ILE A 48 -57.44 0.51 -7.41
C ILE A 48 -56.95 0.58 -8.85
N ALA A 49 -56.39 -0.52 -9.39
CA ALA A 49 -55.97 -0.60 -10.78
C ALA A 49 -57.16 -0.33 -11.73
N ALA A 50 -58.35 -0.86 -11.42
CA ALA A 50 -59.55 -0.64 -12.22
C ALA A 50 -60.13 0.78 -12.12
N ARG A 51 -60.01 1.45 -10.96
CA ARG A 51 -60.63 2.75 -10.70
C ARG A 51 -59.69 3.94 -10.90
N ALA A 52 -58.39 3.73 -10.70
CA ALA A 52 -57.37 4.77 -10.63
C ALA A 52 -56.00 4.27 -11.13
N GLY A 53 -55.99 3.52 -12.25
CA GLY A 53 -54.77 2.98 -12.86
C GLY A 53 -53.64 3.99 -13.08
N PRO A 54 -53.90 5.21 -13.61
CA PRO A 54 -52.86 6.21 -13.78
C PRO A 54 -52.22 6.65 -12.45
N ALA A 55 -53.00 6.79 -11.38
CA ALA A 55 -52.50 7.16 -10.06
C ALA A 55 -51.66 6.03 -9.44
N LEU A 56 -52.10 4.78 -9.61
CA LEU A 56 -51.37 3.59 -9.14
C LEU A 56 -50.02 3.44 -9.86
N SER A 57 -49.98 3.69 -11.17
CA SER A 57 -48.75 3.66 -11.98
C SER A 57 -47.76 4.75 -11.56
N HIS A 58 -48.24 5.98 -11.31
CA HIS A 58 -47.39 7.06 -10.78
C HIS A 58 -46.86 6.74 -9.38
N MET A 59 -47.69 6.14 -8.51
CA MET A 59 -47.26 5.74 -7.18
C MET A 59 -46.19 4.66 -7.24
N HIS A 60 -46.36 3.64 -8.09
CA HIS A 60 -45.38 2.58 -8.30
C HIS A 60 -44.05 3.13 -8.81
N SER A 61 -44.07 3.99 -9.84
CA SER A 61 -42.84 4.58 -10.37
C SER A 61 -42.12 5.46 -9.36
N ALA A 62 -42.85 6.29 -8.60
CA ALA A 62 -42.30 7.11 -7.53
C ALA A 62 -41.72 6.25 -6.39
N PHE A 63 -42.39 5.15 -6.04
CA PHE A 63 -41.92 4.20 -5.03
C PHE A 63 -40.60 3.55 -5.45
N VAL A 64 -40.53 2.99 -6.66
CA VAL A 64 -39.31 2.34 -7.18
C VAL A 64 -38.16 3.34 -7.30
N ALA A 65 -38.42 4.56 -7.78
CA ALA A 65 -37.42 5.61 -7.88
C ALA A 65 -36.87 6.02 -6.50
N ARG A 66 -37.75 6.21 -5.50
CA ARG A 66 -37.33 6.57 -4.15
C ARG A 66 -36.55 5.45 -3.47
N LEU A 67 -36.98 4.20 -3.63
CA LEU A 67 -36.27 3.04 -3.10
C LEU A 67 -34.88 2.91 -3.74
N SER A 68 -34.77 3.17 -5.04
CA SER A 68 -33.49 3.20 -5.75
C SER A 68 -32.55 4.27 -5.20
N SER A 69 -33.01 5.52 -5.05
CA SER A 69 -32.18 6.62 -4.53
C SER A 69 -31.69 6.32 -3.12
N PHE A 70 -32.63 5.93 -2.25
CA PHE A 70 -32.33 5.61 -0.85
C PHE A 70 -31.29 4.47 -0.75
N ALA A 71 -31.47 3.39 -1.50
CA ALA A 71 -30.53 2.27 -1.47
C ALA A 71 -29.13 2.69 -1.95
N ILE A 72 -29.03 3.48 -3.02
CA ILE A 72 -27.73 3.97 -3.53
C ILE A 72 -27.05 4.85 -2.49
N GLU A 73 -27.76 5.80 -1.89
CA GLU A 73 -27.24 6.70 -0.87
C GLU A 73 -26.70 5.93 0.35
N GLU A 74 -27.45 4.92 0.82
CA GLU A 74 -27.03 4.07 1.93
C GLU A 74 -25.81 3.21 1.58
N PHE A 75 -25.76 2.62 0.38
CA PHE A 75 -24.57 1.88 -0.07
C PHE A 75 -23.34 2.79 -0.13
N GLU A 76 -23.48 4.01 -0.65
CA GLU A 76 -22.40 4.99 -0.70
C GLU A 76 -21.96 5.45 0.70
N ALA A 77 -22.89 5.58 1.64
CA ALA A 77 -22.58 5.88 3.04
C ALA A 77 -21.78 4.74 3.68
N ILE A 78 -22.21 3.49 3.52
CA ILE A 78 -21.50 2.31 4.03
C ILE A 78 -20.09 2.18 3.41
N LEU A 79 -19.97 2.39 2.10
CA LEU A 79 -18.69 2.36 1.38
C LEU A 79 -17.68 3.36 1.97
N ARG A 80 -18.16 4.56 2.34
CA ARG A 80 -17.36 5.61 2.98
C ARG A 80 -17.03 5.27 4.44
N GLU A 81 -18.03 4.85 5.23
CA GLU A 81 -17.84 4.51 6.66
C GLU A 81 -16.82 3.39 6.85
N ARG A 82 -16.83 2.40 5.95
CA ARG A 82 -15.96 1.22 6.03
C ARG A 82 -14.66 1.34 5.22
N ASP A 83 -14.40 2.49 4.60
CA ASP A 83 -13.22 2.77 3.75
C ASP A 83 -12.96 1.64 2.72
N VAL A 84 -14.04 1.14 2.10
CA VAL A 84 -14.01 -0.10 1.31
C VAL A 84 -13.12 0.06 0.08
N VAL A 85 -13.21 1.20 -0.59
CA VAL A 85 -12.43 1.47 -1.81
C VAL A 85 -10.93 1.34 -1.53
N ARG A 86 -10.46 1.97 -0.45
CA ARG A 86 -9.06 1.88 -0.03
C ARG A 86 -8.68 0.46 0.37
N GLY A 87 -9.56 -0.24 1.09
CA GLY A 87 -9.34 -1.64 1.47
C GLY A 87 -9.17 -2.56 0.26
N LEU A 88 -10.05 -2.43 -0.74
CA LEU A 88 -9.98 -3.21 -1.97
C LEU A 88 -8.78 -2.84 -2.83
N ASN A 89 -8.39 -1.56 -2.86
CA ASN A 89 -7.18 -1.12 -3.55
C ASN A 89 -5.92 -1.73 -2.92
N ARG A 90 -5.80 -1.67 -1.58
CA ARG A 90 -4.70 -2.31 -0.84
C ARG A 90 -4.64 -3.81 -1.08
N LEU A 91 -5.80 -4.48 -1.17
CA LEU A 91 -5.85 -5.90 -1.49
C LEU A 91 -5.28 -6.18 -2.89
N GLU A 92 -5.62 -5.37 -3.89
CA GLU A 92 -5.03 -5.48 -5.23
C GLU A 92 -3.52 -5.25 -5.23
N ASP A 93 -3.02 -4.30 -4.44
CA ASP A 93 -1.58 -4.07 -4.29
C ASP A 93 -0.87 -5.31 -3.71
N VAL A 94 -1.42 -5.91 -2.65
CA VAL A 94 -0.88 -7.13 -2.02
C VAL A 94 -0.91 -8.32 -2.99
N ILE A 95 -1.99 -8.49 -3.74
CA ILE A 95 -2.10 -9.54 -4.77
C ILE A 95 -1.06 -9.29 -5.88
N GLY A 96 -0.90 -8.04 -6.32
CA GLY A 96 0.07 -7.64 -7.32
C GLY A 96 1.51 -7.93 -6.88
N GLU A 97 1.85 -7.62 -5.64
CA GLU A 97 3.13 -7.97 -5.03
C GLU A 97 3.35 -9.48 -4.94
N ALA A 98 2.37 -10.24 -4.45
CA ALA A 98 2.47 -11.68 -4.33
C ALA A 98 2.68 -12.34 -5.71
N ARG A 99 1.97 -11.88 -6.73
CA ARG A 99 2.16 -12.34 -8.12
C ARG A 99 3.53 -11.99 -8.68
N ARG A 100 4.08 -10.80 -8.36
CA ARG A 100 5.45 -10.42 -8.74
C ARG A 100 6.46 -11.36 -8.09
N ARG A 101 6.41 -11.52 -6.77
CA ARG A 101 7.33 -12.41 -6.02
C ARG A 101 7.28 -13.85 -6.51
N LYS A 102 6.09 -14.35 -6.87
CA LYS A 102 5.93 -15.69 -7.44
C LYS A 102 6.63 -15.81 -8.80
N ARG A 103 6.46 -14.84 -9.70
CA ARG A 103 7.15 -14.83 -11.01
C ARG A 103 8.67 -14.74 -10.84
N ASP A 104 9.14 -13.85 -9.97
CA ASP A 104 10.57 -13.68 -9.71
C ASP A 104 11.22 -14.97 -9.16
N ALA A 105 10.48 -15.73 -8.33
CA ALA A 105 10.94 -17.03 -7.81
C ALA A 105 10.94 -18.13 -8.89
N GLU A 106 9.94 -18.14 -9.77
CA GLU A 106 9.87 -19.05 -10.93
C GLU A 106 11.03 -18.78 -11.91
N GLU A 107 11.35 -17.51 -12.18
CA GLU A 107 12.46 -17.10 -13.06
C GLU A 107 13.83 -17.44 -12.50
N LYS A 108 14.03 -17.37 -11.17
CA LYS A 108 15.30 -17.70 -10.51
C LYS A 108 15.55 -19.20 -10.35
N GLY A 109 14.63 -20.05 -10.80
CA GLY A 109 14.76 -21.51 -10.62
C GLY A 109 14.66 -21.96 -9.16
N GLU A 110 14.27 -21.06 -8.25
CA GLU A 110 13.92 -21.36 -6.85
C GLU A 110 12.51 -21.96 -6.80
N GLY A 111 12.28 -22.97 -7.63
CA GLY A 111 11.01 -23.66 -7.74
C GLY A 111 10.77 -24.54 -6.53
N ARG A 112 9.76 -24.18 -5.71
CA ARG A 112 9.07 -25.07 -4.75
C ARG A 112 10.00 -25.84 -3.80
N GLY A 113 11.05 -25.20 -3.29
CA GLY A 113 11.91 -25.75 -2.25
C GLY A 113 11.24 -25.77 -0.86
N GLY A 114 10.37 -26.74 -0.63
CA GLY A 114 10.39 -27.57 0.59
C GLY A 114 9.93 -27.05 1.96
N GLU A 115 9.44 -25.82 2.15
CA GLU A 115 8.66 -25.51 3.35
C GLU A 115 7.17 -25.66 3.03
N GLU A 116 6.50 -26.58 3.72
CA GLU A 116 5.05 -26.74 3.70
C GLU A 116 4.40 -25.37 3.90
N GLU A 117 3.44 -24.98 3.05
CA GLU A 117 2.79 -23.68 3.13
C GLU A 117 2.05 -23.58 4.48
N ILE A 118 2.72 -23.03 5.49
CA ILE A 118 2.14 -22.84 6.81
C ILE A 118 1.04 -21.78 6.66
N PRO A 119 -0.23 -22.13 6.91
CA PRO A 119 -1.28 -21.16 6.75
C PRO A 119 -1.11 -20.06 7.82
N PRO A 120 -1.51 -18.81 7.56
CA PRO A 120 -1.23 -17.67 8.45
C PRO A 120 -1.72 -17.84 9.89
N HIS A 121 -2.78 -18.64 10.11
CA HIS A 121 -3.34 -18.91 11.43
C HIS A 121 -2.52 -19.94 12.24
N MET A 122 -1.61 -20.67 11.60
CA MET A 122 -0.69 -21.61 12.23
C MET A 122 0.72 -21.01 12.38
N LEU A 123 0.90 -19.73 12.01
CA LEU A 123 2.21 -19.09 12.10
C LEU A 123 2.58 -18.83 13.57
N PRO A 124 3.75 -19.31 14.05
CA PRO A 124 4.19 -19.01 15.41
C PRO A 124 4.38 -17.51 15.64
N ALA A 125 4.08 -17.05 16.86
CA ALA A 125 4.21 -15.64 17.24
C ALA A 125 5.63 -15.08 17.00
N GLU A 126 6.66 -15.88 17.23
CA GLU A 126 8.05 -15.50 17.00
C GLU A 126 8.31 -15.19 15.52
N ARG A 127 7.81 -16.01 14.59
CA ARG A 127 7.96 -15.77 13.15
C ARG A 127 7.25 -14.48 12.73
N VAL A 128 6.09 -14.18 13.30
CA VAL A 128 5.38 -12.91 13.04
C VAL A 128 6.18 -11.70 13.55
N ARG A 129 6.67 -11.79 14.80
CA ARG A 129 7.53 -10.76 15.41
C ARG A 129 8.77 -10.51 14.56
N ASP A 130 9.49 -11.56 14.22
CA ASP A 130 10.76 -11.47 13.50
C ASP A 130 10.55 -10.92 12.09
N ALA A 131 9.48 -11.34 11.40
CA ALA A 131 9.10 -10.76 10.10
C ALA A 131 8.81 -9.26 10.19
N HIS A 132 8.13 -8.80 11.26
CA HIS A 132 7.84 -7.38 11.46
C HIS A 132 9.11 -6.58 11.78
N LEU A 133 10.00 -7.12 12.61
CA LEU A 133 11.24 -6.45 12.99
C LEU A 133 12.29 -6.45 11.87
N LYS A 134 12.24 -7.41 10.94
CA LYS A 134 13.25 -7.59 9.89
C LYS A 134 13.54 -6.30 9.10
N GLN A 135 12.50 -5.58 8.68
CA GLN A 135 12.67 -4.35 7.88
C GLN A 135 13.32 -3.23 8.70
N VAL A 136 12.87 -3.05 9.94
CA VAL A 136 13.41 -2.03 10.85
C VAL A 136 14.86 -2.33 11.18
N LEU A 137 15.17 -3.58 11.55
CA LEU A 137 16.52 -4.03 11.87
C LEU A 137 17.46 -3.90 10.66
N ALA A 138 17.02 -4.24 9.45
CA ALA A 138 17.81 -4.06 8.24
C ALA A 138 18.15 -2.58 7.99
N ALA A 139 17.18 -1.67 8.17
CA ALA A 139 17.41 -0.24 8.04
C ALA A 139 18.40 0.28 9.10
N GLN A 140 18.26 -0.14 10.35
CA GLN A 140 19.18 0.22 11.44
C GLN A 140 20.59 -0.33 11.20
N GLN A 141 20.71 -1.57 10.74
CA GLN A 141 22.00 -2.17 10.39
C GLN A 141 22.69 -1.37 9.28
N GLY A 142 21.95 -0.94 8.25
CA GLY A 142 22.48 -0.08 7.19
C GLY A 142 23.03 1.24 7.73
N GLN A 143 22.30 1.89 8.66
CA GLN A 143 22.76 3.13 9.29
C GLN A 143 24.02 2.94 10.14
N LEU A 144 24.09 1.86 10.92
CA LEU A 144 25.26 1.54 11.75
C LEU A 144 26.48 1.23 10.89
N ASN A 145 26.31 0.46 9.81
CA ASN A 145 27.38 0.16 8.87
C ASN A 145 27.94 1.44 8.23
N ALA A 146 27.07 2.36 7.81
CA ALA A 146 27.50 3.65 7.26
C ALA A 146 28.27 4.49 8.29
N LYS A 147 27.81 4.54 9.55
CA LYS A 147 28.53 5.23 10.63
C LYS A 147 29.90 4.60 10.91
N LEU A 148 29.97 3.28 10.91
CA LEU A 148 31.22 2.54 11.11
C LEU A 148 32.22 2.83 9.99
N GLN A 149 31.78 2.78 8.74
CA GLN A 149 32.62 3.12 7.58
C GLN A 149 33.12 4.57 7.65
N ASN A 150 32.25 5.52 7.98
CA ASN A 150 32.66 6.92 8.14
C ASN A 150 33.69 7.09 9.25
N ALA A 151 33.52 6.42 10.40
CA ALA A 151 34.48 6.47 11.50
C ALA A 151 35.83 5.85 11.12
N GLN A 152 35.82 4.73 10.37
CA GLN A 152 37.04 4.10 9.87
C GLN A 152 37.81 5.04 8.94
N ILE A 153 37.13 5.66 7.97
CA ILE A 153 37.74 6.63 7.04
C ILE A 153 38.35 7.83 7.80
N LEU A 154 37.63 8.36 8.80
CA LEU A 154 38.14 9.46 9.63
C LEU A 154 39.37 9.06 10.45
N ASN A 155 39.35 7.86 11.04
CA ASN A 155 40.48 7.35 11.82
C ASN A 155 41.71 7.12 10.94
N GLU A 156 41.54 6.55 9.75
CA GLU A 156 42.63 6.40 8.77
C GLU A 156 43.25 7.76 8.43
N GLY A 157 42.42 8.77 8.15
CA GLY A 157 42.90 10.14 7.90
C GLY A 157 43.62 10.77 9.10
N LEU A 158 43.16 10.52 10.33
CA LEU A 158 43.83 11.02 11.54
C LEU A 158 45.18 10.32 11.79
N VAL A 159 45.26 9.02 11.53
CA VAL A 159 46.51 8.24 11.66
C VAL A 159 47.55 8.75 10.67
N GLU A 160 47.18 9.02 9.42
CA GLU A 160 48.12 9.59 8.45
C GLU A 160 48.62 10.98 8.87
N LYS A 161 47.73 11.85 9.35
CA LYS A 161 48.14 13.17 9.90
C LYS A 161 49.10 13.03 11.08
N LEU A 162 48.85 12.10 12.00
CA LEU A 162 49.76 11.87 13.14
C LEU A 162 51.14 11.37 12.69
N LYS A 163 51.22 10.55 11.65
CA LYS A 163 52.50 10.09 11.08
C LYS A 163 53.27 11.26 10.47
N GLU A 164 52.60 12.11 9.70
CA GLU A 164 53.20 13.32 9.12
C GLU A 164 53.73 14.26 10.22
N GLN A 165 52.92 14.53 11.24
CA GLN A 165 53.31 15.38 12.37
C GLN A 165 54.48 14.80 13.16
N ARG A 166 54.52 13.49 13.40
CA ARG A 166 55.65 12.84 14.08
C ARG A 166 56.94 12.99 13.29
N LYS A 167 56.89 12.80 11.97
CA LYS A 167 58.05 12.98 11.08
C LYS A 167 58.53 14.44 11.06
N GLU A 168 57.60 15.40 11.08
CA GLU A 168 57.92 16.82 11.18
C GLU A 168 58.62 17.14 12.51
N ILE A 169 58.11 16.65 13.64
CA ILE A 169 58.71 16.83 14.96
C ILE A 169 60.12 16.22 15.01
N GLU A 170 60.31 15.00 14.51
CA GLU A 170 61.63 14.36 14.44
C GLU A 170 62.62 15.21 13.62
N GLY A 171 62.17 15.78 12.50
CA GLY A 171 62.96 16.70 11.69
C GLY A 171 63.35 17.97 12.44
N LEU A 172 62.40 18.60 13.13
CA LEU A 172 62.64 19.83 13.91
C LEU A 172 63.59 19.58 15.09
N VAL A 173 63.42 18.48 15.81
CA VAL A 173 64.30 18.09 16.93
C VAL A 173 65.72 17.84 16.42
N GLY A 174 65.88 17.09 15.33
CA GLY A 174 67.21 16.84 14.74
C GLY A 174 67.92 18.12 14.28
N LEU A 175 67.17 19.10 13.78
CA LEU A 175 67.69 20.41 13.40
C LEU A 175 68.14 21.21 14.62
N LEU A 176 67.36 21.17 15.70
CA LEU A 176 67.70 21.81 16.98
C LEU A 176 68.95 21.19 17.61
N GLU A 177 69.06 19.86 17.63
CA GLU A 177 70.24 19.13 18.10
C GLU A 177 71.50 19.40 17.26
N GLY A 178 71.33 19.71 15.97
CA GLY A 178 72.41 20.19 15.11
C GLY A 178 72.90 21.57 15.55
N VAL A 179 71.98 22.54 15.69
CA VAL A 179 72.31 23.90 16.11
C VAL A 179 72.94 23.95 17.51
N VAL A 180 72.46 23.13 18.44
CA VAL A 180 73.07 23.05 19.80
C VAL A 180 74.51 22.55 19.71
N ARG A 181 74.79 21.51 18.90
CA ARG A 181 76.16 21.03 18.69
C ARG A 181 77.07 22.05 18.01
N ASP A 182 76.53 22.90 17.16
CA ASP A 182 77.31 23.96 16.50
C ASP A 182 77.65 25.13 17.45
N LEU A 183 76.94 25.24 18.59
CA LEU A 183 77.13 26.29 19.60
C LEU A 183 78.01 25.87 20.79
N GLU A 184 78.27 24.57 20.95
CA GLU A 184 79.21 24.00 21.94
C GLU A 184 80.64 23.87 21.37
#